data_AF-A0A834HD77-F1
#
_entry.id   AF-A0A834HD77-F1
#
_cell.length_a   1.000
_cell.length_b   1.000
_cell.length_c   1.000
_cell.angle_alpha   90.00
_cell.angle_beta   90.00
_cell.angle_gamma   90.00
#
_symmetry.space_group_name_H-M   'P 1'
#
loop_
_entity.id
_entity.type
_entity.pdbx_description
1 polymer ?
#
loop_
_entity_poly.entity_id
_entity_poly.type
_entity_poly.pdbx_seq_one_letter_code
_entity_poly.pdbx_strand_id
1 'polypeptide(L)'
;MGNRSRLKKKFEKGAVDCPAHIDGADWGYLSNLWQEKDYQEKCDKYKDSRSKPRNHYVAGSKAFYKIKNHWKKKNNGVNLDLPETWMKTHYSEKRKCWTNGIIFCDICKKKLKDVQDQAMANGSVPLTDEELSCTIFGSKPGYIRGLGHGPKPSLTKFGQTSRAQLIKDAEEAREETTAAQKRCDEALVEAALARKNTEQLAETVANMQSQLNFLLQQNGRNMPSNNASEYLFLTFFIFTFIDF
;
A
#
# COMPACT_ATOMS: atom_id res chain seq x y z
N MET A 1 -23.64 33.89 1.73
CA MET A 1 -23.54 33.31 3.09
C MET A 1 -24.73 32.41 3.51
N GLY A 2 -25.78 32.20 2.70
CA GLY A 2 -27.00 31.50 3.16
C GLY A 2 -27.04 29.96 3.17
N ASN A 3 -26.02 29.24 2.68
CA ASN A 3 -26.07 27.76 2.56
C ASN A 3 -25.41 27.00 3.72
N ARG A 4 -24.53 27.64 4.50
CA ARG A 4 -23.82 26.99 5.62
C ARG A 4 -24.75 26.76 6.82
N SER A 5 -25.64 27.73 7.09
CA SER A 5 -26.66 27.66 8.15
C SER A 5 -27.70 26.56 7.91
N ARG A 6 -28.05 26.28 6.65
CA ARG A 6 -29.05 25.27 6.27
C ARG A 6 -28.52 23.85 6.39
N LEU A 7 -27.22 23.64 6.13
CA LEU A 7 -26.55 22.36 6.35
C LEU A 7 -26.34 22.09 7.84
N LYS A 8 -25.88 23.09 8.61
CA LYS A 8 -25.71 22.97 10.07
C LYS A 8 -27.03 22.58 10.77
N LYS A 9 -28.14 23.22 10.39
CA LYS A 9 -29.50 22.84 10.86
C LYS A 9 -29.92 21.42 10.50
N LYS A 10 -29.48 20.87 9.36
CA LYS A 10 -29.79 19.48 8.97
C LYS A 10 -28.93 18.47 9.73
N PHE A 11 -27.67 18.80 10.00
CA PHE A 11 -26.78 17.97 10.81
C PHE A 11 -27.20 17.95 12.28
N GLU A 12 -27.54 19.11 12.86
CA GLU A 12 -28.07 19.20 14.23
C GLU A 12 -29.38 18.42 14.39
N LYS A 13 -30.27 18.44 13.38
CA LYS A 13 -31.52 17.68 13.39
C LYS A 13 -31.32 16.19 13.11
N GLY A 14 -30.38 15.82 12.24
CA GLY A 14 -30.03 14.43 11.97
C GLY A 14 -29.33 13.77 13.16
N ALA A 15 -28.39 14.46 13.83
CA ALA A 15 -27.67 13.92 14.98
C ALA A 15 -28.58 13.43 16.11
N VAL A 16 -29.80 13.99 16.21
CA VAL A 16 -30.82 13.63 17.20
C VAL A 16 -31.69 12.45 16.75
N ASP A 17 -31.94 12.30 15.45
CA ASP A 17 -32.81 11.27 14.89
C ASP A 17 -31.99 10.18 14.17
N CYS A 18 -31.60 9.13 14.91
CA CYS A 18 -30.95 7.96 14.32
C CYS A 18 -31.92 7.24 13.35
N PRO A 19 -31.55 7.00 12.07
CA PRO A 19 -32.37 6.23 11.15
C PRO A 19 -32.54 4.77 11.64
N ALA A 20 -33.76 4.23 11.58
CA ALA A 20 -34.09 2.91 12.13
C ALA A 20 -33.30 1.70 11.56
N HIS A 21 -32.55 1.89 10.47
CA HIS A 21 -31.73 0.84 9.83
C HIS A 21 -30.23 0.96 10.14
N ILE A 22 -29.83 1.95 10.93
CA ILE A 22 -28.44 2.21 11.29
C ILE A 22 -28.29 1.94 12.79
N ASP A 23 -27.24 1.23 13.17
CA ASP A 23 -26.95 1.01 14.57
C ASP A 23 -26.65 2.33 15.30
N GLY A 24 -27.07 2.44 16.56
CA GLY A 24 -26.92 3.68 17.33
C GLY A 24 -25.45 4.07 17.55
N ALA A 25 -24.54 3.10 17.68
CA ALA A 25 -23.12 3.39 17.84
C ALA A 25 -22.50 3.90 16.53
N ASP A 26 -22.84 3.30 15.39
CA ASP A 26 -22.43 3.75 14.06
C ASP A 26 -22.94 5.17 13.77
N TRP A 27 -24.19 5.46 14.17
CA TRP A 27 -24.77 6.80 14.04
C TRP A 27 -24.02 7.84 14.89
N GLY A 28 -23.69 7.49 16.13
CA GLY A 28 -22.89 8.32 17.02
C GLY A 28 -21.50 8.62 16.43
N TYR A 29 -20.83 7.61 15.88
CA TYR A 29 -19.54 7.77 15.21
C TYR A 29 -19.64 8.74 14.02
N LEU A 30 -20.61 8.53 13.11
CA LEU A 30 -20.79 9.39 11.93
C LEU A 30 -21.13 10.84 12.31
N SER A 31 -21.98 11.03 13.33
CA SER A 31 -22.33 12.34 13.85
C SER A 31 -21.10 13.10 14.36
N ASN A 32 -20.24 12.42 15.14
CA ASN A 32 -18.98 12.99 15.63
C ASN A 32 -18.00 13.29 14.48
N LEU A 33 -17.86 12.37 13.52
CA LEU A 33 -17.00 12.53 12.34
C LEU A 33 -17.40 13.77 11.51
N TRP A 34 -18.70 14.03 11.34
CA TRP A 34 -19.17 15.19 10.59
C TRP A 34 -19.03 16.52 11.34
N GLN A 35 -18.89 16.48 12.66
CA GLN A 35 -18.59 17.67 13.48
C GLN A 35 -17.09 17.99 13.52
N GLU A 36 -16.23 17.01 13.23
CA GLU A 36 -14.79 17.19 13.18
C GLU A 36 -14.37 18.23 12.13
N LYS A 37 -13.51 19.17 12.54
CA LYS A 37 -13.06 20.27 11.68
C LYS A 37 -12.32 19.76 10.44
N ASP A 38 -11.43 18.79 10.61
CA ASP A 38 -10.62 18.24 9.53
C ASP A 38 -11.50 17.56 8.46
N TYR A 39 -12.54 16.86 8.90
CA TYR A 39 -13.52 16.24 8.00
C TYR A 39 -14.32 17.30 7.23
N GLN A 40 -14.77 18.37 7.91
CA GLN A 40 -15.47 19.48 7.26
C GLN A 40 -14.60 20.18 6.22
N GLU A 41 -13.33 20.44 6.53
CA GLU A 41 -12.37 21.01 5.58
C GLU A 41 -12.17 20.09 4.37
N LYS A 42 -12.09 18.78 4.59
CA LYS A 42 -12.00 17.79 3.50
C LYS A 42 -13.26 17.81 2.64
N CYS A 43 -14.45 17.87 3.23
CA CYS A 43 -15.72 18.01 2.52
C CYS A 43 -15.81 19.31 1.72
N ASP A 44 -15.40 20.44 2.29
CA ASP A 44 -15.38 21.75 1.62
C ASP A 44 -14.40 21.72 0.43
N LYS A 45 -13.20 21.16 0.59
CA LYS A 45 -12.26 20.92 -0.51
C LYS A 45 -12.88 20.07 -1.63
N TYR A 46 -13.59 18.99 -1.30
CA TYR A 46 -14.26 18.16 -2.31
C TYR A 46 -15.41 18.89 -2.98
N LYS A 47 -16.16 19.70 -2.24
CA LYS A 47 -17.25 20.52 -2.77
C LYS A 47 -16.72 21.58 -3.73
N ASP A 48 -15.64 22.25 -3.38
CA ASP A 48 -14.97 23.23 -4.23
C ASP A 48 -14.36 22.57 -5.48
N SER A 49 -13.80 21.38 -5.32
CA SER A 49 -13.33 20.58 -6.46
C SER A 49 -14.46 20.19 -7.41
N ARG A 50 -15.66 19.89 -6.87
CA ARG A 50 -16.86 19.56 -7.65
C ARG A 50 -17.56 20.78 -8.25
N SER A 51 -17.41 21.96 -7.65
CA SER A 51 -18.00 23.22 -8.14
C SER A 51 -17.19 23.83 -9.27
N LYS A 52 -15.88 23.56 -9.32
CA LYS A 52 -15.03 23.93 -10.46
C LYS A 52 -15.60 23.30 -11.74
N PRO A 53 -15.77 24.09 -12.82
CA PRO A 53 -16.31 23.58 -14.07
C PRO A 53 -15.41 22.46 -14.60
N ARG A 54 -15.94 21.24 -14.60
CA ARG A 54 -15.41 20.18 -15.45
C ARG A 54 -15.81 20.56 -16.87
N ASN A 55 -14.88 20.57 -17.83
CA ASN A 55 -15.14 20.83 -19.25
C ASN A 55 -16.54 20.35 -19.63
N HIS A 56 -17.49 21.28 -19.75
CA HIS A 56 -18.90 20.91 -19.82
C HIS A 56 -19.14 20.27 -21.18
N TYR A 57 -19.52 19.00 -21.17
CA TYR A 57 -19.67 18.18 -22.35
C TYR A 57 -21.16 17.90 -22.58
N VAL A 58 -21.63 18.05 -23.82
CA VAL A 58 -23.07 17.98 -24.13
C VAL A 58 -23.53 16.55 -24.42
N ALA A 59 -22.63 15.67 -24.85
CA ALA A 59 -23.01 14.31 -25.27
C ALA A 59 -23.09 13.28 -24.11
N GLY A 60 -23.21 13.75 -22.87
CA GLY A 60 -23.46 12.94 -21.68
C GLY A 60 -22.30 12.01 -21.30
N SER A 61 -22.56 10.71 -21.16
CA SER A 61 -21.53 9.71 -20.84
C SER A 61 -20.89 9.08 -22.07
N LYS A 62 -21.19 9.57 -23.28
CA LYS A 62 -20.56 9.08 -24.51
C LYS A 62 -19.10 9.55 -24.55
N ALA A 63 -18.20 8.68 -25.01
CA ALA A 63 -16.83 9.08 -25.30
C ALA A 63 -16.73 9.72 -26.70
N PHE A 64 -15.69 10.49 -26.97
CA PHE A 64 -15.42 11.07 -28.29
C PHE A 64 -15.34 9.98 -29.37
N TYR A 65 -14.72 8.83 -29.07
CA TYR A 65 -14.65 7.71 -30.00
C TYR A 65 -16.03 7.23 -30.48
N LYS A 66 -17.02 7.16 -29.56
CA LYS A 66 -18.39 6.80 -29.95
C LYS A 66 -19.02 7.85 -30.86
N ILE A 67 -18.76 9.14 -30.62
CA ILE A 67 -19.27 10.22 -31.47
C ILE A 67 -18.61 10.20 -32.84
N LYS A 68 -17.29 10.05 -32.90
CA LYS A 68 -16.55 9.92 -34.16
C LYS A 68 -17.09 8.76 -34.98
N ASN A 69 -17.31 7.60 -34.36
CA ASN A 69 -17.90 6.44 -35.04
C ASN A 69 -19.33 6.66 -35.52
N HIS A 70 -20.18 7.30 -34.71
CA HIS A 70 -21.55 7.64 -35.13
C HIS A 70 -21.53 8.61 -36.32
N TRP A 71 -20.64 9.60 -36.30
CA TRP A 71 -20.52 10.55 -37.39
C TRP A 71 -19.94 9.90 -38.65
N LYS A 72 -18.93 9.06 -38.50
CA LYS A 72 -18.34 8.28 -39.61
C LYS A 72 -19.39 7.44 -40.34
N LYS A 73 -20.26 6.77 -39.59
CA LYS A 73 -21.40 6.01 -40.16
C LYS A 73 -22.39 6.91 -40.91
N LYS A 74 -22.63 8.14 -40.42
CA LYS A 74 -23.57 9.08 -41.03
C LYS A 74 -23.00 9.81 -42.25
N ASN A 75 -21.68 9.95 -42.37
CA ASN A 75 -21.02 10.75 -43.43
C ASN A 75 -20.12 9.87 -44.30
N ASN A 76 -20.65 8.73 -44.75
CA ASN A 76 -20.01 7.86 -45.75
C ASN A 76 -18.55 7.48 -45.44
N GLY A 77 -18.20 7.26 -44.17
CA GLY A 77 -16.87 6.81 -43.79
C GLY A 77 -15.85 7.93 -43.51
N VAL A 78 -16.20 9.21 -43.69
CA VAL A 78 -15.32 10.33 -43.31
C VAL A 78 -15.19 10.39 -41.79
N ASN A 79 -13.95 10.48 -41.28
CA ASN A 79 -13.70 10.59 -39.83
C ASN A 79 -13.62 12.06 -39.40
N LEU A 80 -14.08 12.34 -38.18
CA LEU A 80 -13.90 13.64 -37.56
C LEU A 80 -12.50 13.72 -36.94
N ASP A 81 -11.81 14.83 -37.17
CA ASP A 81 -10.60 15.17 -36.43
C ASP A 81 -10.93 15.51 -34.95
N LEU A 82 -9.92 15.57 -34.09
CA LEU A 82 -10.10 15.96 -32.69
C LEU A 82 -10.61 17.42 -32.53
N PRO A 83 -10.09 18.43 -33.25
CA PRO A 83 -10.62 19.81 -33.18
C PRO A 83 -12.13 19.94 -33.47
N GLU A 84 -12.64 19.31 -34.52
CA GLU A 84 -14.06 19.35 -34.88
C GLU A 84 -14.90 18.50 -33.93
N THR A 85 -14.36 17.37 -33.47
CA THR A 85 -15.01 16.58 -32.42
C THR A 85 -15.18 17.40 -31.15
N TRP A 86 -14.16 18.18 -30.77
CA TRP A 86 -14.23 19.10 -29.64
C TRP A 86 -15.37 20.12 -29.82
N MET A 87 -15.46 20.75 -30.99
CA MET A 87 -16.52 21.74 -31.27
C MET A 87 -17.91 21.12 -31.22
N LYS A 88 -18.12 19.95 -31.83
CA LYS A 88 -19.42 19.25 -31.80
C LYS A 88 -19.86 18.83 -30.41
N THR A 89 -18.90 18.59 -29.51
CA THR A 89 -19.19 18.06 -28.17
C THR A 89 -19.43 19.12 -27.12
N HIS A 90 -19.04 20.36 -27.40
CA HIS A 90 -19.13 21.49 -26.47
C HIS A 90 -20.15 22.55 -26.93
N TYR A 91 -20.82 22.32 -28.07
CA TYR A 91 -21.98 23.11 -28.49
C TYR A 91 -23.29 22.41 -28.10
N SER A 92 -24.17 23.12 -27.40
CA SER A 92 -25.50 22.60 -27.05
C SER A 92 -26.53 23.05 -28.06
N GLU A 93 -26.98 22.13 -28.92
CA GLU A 93 -28.04 22.42 -29.89
C GLU A 93 -29.34 22.87 -29.21
N LYS A 94 -29.69 22.25 -28.07
CA LYS A 94 -30.90 22.58 -27.30
C LYS A 94 -30.87 24.00 -26.74
N ARG A 95 -29.71 24.45 -26.23
CA ARG A 95 -29.56 25.78 -25.61
C ARG A 95 -29.02 26.83 -26.58
N LYS A 96 -28.64 26.42 -27.79
CA LYS A 96 -27.96 27.25 -28.81
C LYS A 96 -26.76 28.01 -28.25
N CYS A 97 -25.96 27.35 -27.42
CA CYS A 97 -24.83 27.98 -26.74
C CYS A 97 -23.66 27.03 -26.51
N TRP A 98 -22.45 27.60 -26.38
CA TRP A 98 -21.23 26.89 -25.99
C TRP A 98 -21.20 26.65 -24.50
N THR A 99 -20.84 25.43 -24.09
CA THR A 99 -20.92 25.00 -22.70
C THR A 99 -19.87 25.61 -21.78
N ASN A 100 -18.68 25.91 -22.31
CA ASN A 100 -17.60 26.60 -21.59
C ASN A 100 -17.41 28.04 -22.08
N GLY A 101 -18.39 28.58 -22.81
CA GLY A 101 -18.27 29.85 -23.53
C GLY A 101 -17.53 29.72 -24.86
N ILE A 102 -17.87 30.58 -25.81
CA ILE A 102 -17.33 30.55 -27.18
C ILE A 102 -15.81 30.74 -27.20
N ILE A 103 -15.31 31.71 -26.43
CA ILE A 103 -13.89 32.08 -26.37
C ILE A 103 -13.05 30.87 -25.96
N PHE A 104 -13.45 30.12 -24.93
CA PHE A 104 -12.71 28.95 -24.48
C PHE A 104 -12.72 27.84 -25.53
N CYS A 105 -13.87 27.57 -26.14
CA CYS A 105 -13.99 26.55 -27.18
C CYS A 105 -13.12 26.86 -28.40
N ASP A 106 -13.09 28.11 -28.84
CA ASP A 106 -12.26 28.56 -29.96
C ASP A 106 -10.76 28.52 -29.63
N ILE A 107 -10.37 28.93 -28.42
CA ILE A 107 -8.97 28.81 -27.96
C ILE A 107 -8.54 27.34 -27.98
N CYS A 108 -9.35 26.42 -27.46
CA CYS A 108 -9.03 25.00 -27.48
C CYS A 108 -8.93 24.45 -28.91
N LYS A 109 -9.86 24.81 -29.79
CA LYS A 109 -9.82 24.43 -31.21
C LYS A 109 -8.55 24.94 -31.89
N LYS A 110 -8.20 26.21 -31.66
CA LYS A 110 -6.99 26.84 -32.21
C LYS A 110 -5.74 26.14 -31.72
N LYS A 111 -5.61 25.90 -30.40
CA LYS A 111 -4.46 25.18 -29.84
C LYS A 111 -4.27 23.78 -30.41
N LEU A 112 -5.36 23.04 -30.61
CA LEU A 112 -5.29 21.71 -31.23
C LEU A 112 -4.78 21.79 -32.68
N LYS A 113 -5.20 22.81 -33.44
CA LYS A 113 -4.69 23.04 -34.81
C LYS A 113 -3.24 23.50 -34.81
N ASP A 114 -2.90 24.49 -34.00
CA ASP A 114 -1.54 25.04 -33.92
C ASP A 114 -0.51 23.95 -33.59
N VAL A 115 -0.82 23.03 -32.65
CA VAL A 115 0.06 21.89 -32.32
C VAL A 115 0.18 20.91 -33.50
N GLN A 116 -0.92 20.65 -34.21
CA GLN A 116 -0.88 19.81 -35.40
C GLN A 116 -0.02 20.43 -36.51
N ASP A 117 -0.20 21.72 -36.76
CA ASP A 117 0.51 22.46 -37.80
C ASP A 117 2.01 22.56 -37.47
N GLN A 118 2.37 22.77 -36.20
CA GLN A 118 3.76 22.74 -35.73
C GLN A 118 4.40 21.36 -35.93
N ALA A 119 3.67 20.28 -35.63
CA ALA A 119 4.19 18.92 -35.85
C ALA A 119 4.46 18.65 -37.35
N MET A 120 3.55 19.09 -38.23
CA MET A 120 3.72 18.99 -39.67
C MET A 120 4.85 19.88 -40.20
N ALA A 121 5.01 21.09 -39.68
CA ALA A 121 6.09 22.02 -40.06
C ALA A 121 7.49 21.48 -39.72
N ASN A 122 7.59 20.68 -38.67
CA ASN A 122 8.83 20.00 -38.28
C ASN A 122 9.14 18.76 -39.15
N GLY A 123 8.37 18.51 -40.21
CA GLY A 123 8.53 17.35 -41.09
C GLY A 123 8.11 16.01 -40.47
N SER A 124 7.45 16.05 -39.31
CA SER A 124 6.94 14.85 -38.62
C SER A 124 5.59 14.42 -39.19
N VAL A 125 5.25 13.15 -38.98
CA VAL A 125 3.93 12.60 -39.29
C VAL A 125 2.87 13.37 -38.47
N PRO A 126 1.66 13.61 -39.03
CA PRO A 126 0.53 14.16 -38.29
C PRO A 126 0.37 13.46 -36.93
N LEU A 127 0.31 14.24 -35.84
CA LEU A 127 0.08 13.69 -34.50
C LEU A 127 -1.26 12.94 -34.45
N THR A 128 -1.28 11.85 -33.69
CA THR A 128 -2.50 11.11 -33.40
C THR A 128 -3.43 11.92 -32.49
N ASP A 129 -4.73 11.58 -32.48
CA ASP A 129 -5.70 12.23 -31.59
C ASP A 129 -5.30 12.07 -30.11
N GLU A 130 -4.71 10.91 -29.77
CA GLU A 130 -4.23 10.59 -28.43
C GLU A 130 -3.09 11.53 -28.00
N GLU A 131 -2.09 11.72 -28.87
CA GLU A 131 -0.95 12.60 -28.61
C GLU A 131 -1.37 14.07 -28.53
N LEU A 132 -2.23 14.53 -29.45
CA LEU A 132 -2.82 15.87 -29.41
C LEU A 132 -3.58 16.11 -28.11
N SER A 133 -4.43 15.16 -27.72
CA SER A 133 -5.21 15.25 -26.49
C SER A 133 -4.31 15.31 -25.26
N CYS A 134 -3.26 14.49 -25.20
CA CYS A 134 -2.31 14.48 -24.08
C CYS A 134 -1.51 15.78 -24.01
N THR A 135 -1.12 16.34 -25.15
CA THR A 135 -0.36 17.60 -25.25
C THR A 135 -1.20 18.79 -24.78
N ILE A 136 -2.45 18.89 -25.23
CA ILE A 136 -3.31 20.05 -24.92
C ILE A 136 -4.01 19.94 -23.56
N PHE A 137 -4.50 18.75 -23.19
CA PHE A 137 -5.33 18.56 -21.99
C PHE A 137 -4.60 17.91 -20.81
N GLY A 138 -3.34 17.56 -21.02
CA GLY A 138 -2.49 16.83 -20.08
C GLY A 138 -2.69 15.31 -20.15
N SER A 139 -1.62 14.58 -19.84
CA SER A 139 -1.63 13.11 -19.75
C SER A 139 -2.14 12.64 -18.38
N LYS A 140 -2.88 11.53 -18.36
CA LYS A 140 -3.26 10.81 -17.13
C LYS A 140 -3.04 9.30 -17.33
N PRO A 141 -2.48 8.58 -16.34
CA PRO A 141 -2.28 7.14 -16.44
C PRO A 141 -3.61 6.41 -16.67
N GLY A 142 -3.67 5.55 -17.70
CA GLY A 142 -4.85 4.75 -18.03
C GLY A 142 -6.07 5.51 -18.59
N TYR A 143 -5.98 6.83 -18.78
CA TYR A 143 -7.11 7.63 -19.26
C TYR A 143 -6.67 8.82 -20.13
N ILE A 144 -7.21 8.90 -21.35
CA ILE A 144 -7.02 10.04 -22.25
C ILE A 144 -8.30 10.87 -22.27
N ARG A 145 -8.18 12.17 -22.01
CA ARG A 145 -9.34 13.07 -21.90
C ARG A 145 -10.15 13.06 -23.21
N GLY A 146 -11.45 12.81 -23.11
CA GLY A 146 -12.36 12.76 -24.26
C GLY A 146 -12.32 11.44 -25.02
N LEU A 147 -11.16 10.81 -25.17
CA LEU A 147 -10.99 9.55 -25.93
C LEU A 147 -11.26 8.28 -25.10
N GLY A 148 -11.13 8.35 -23.78
CA GLY A 148 -11.47 7.24 -22.86
C GLY A 148 -10.24 6.52 -22.35
N HIS A 149 -10.13 5.21 -22.59
CA HIS A 149 -9.02 4.40 -22.09
C HIS A 149 -7.70 4.85 -22.70
N GLY A 150 -6.74 5.17 -21.85
CA GLY A 150 -5.37 5.53 -22.24
C GLY A 150 -4.39 4.39 -22.03
N PRO A 151 -3.11 4.58 -22.42
CA PRO A 151 -2.05 3.64 -22.09
C PRO A 151 -2.03 3.46 -20.57
N LYS A 152 -2.31 2.22 -20.14
CA LYS A 152 -2.20 1.85 -18.73
C LYS A 152 -0.71 1.82 -18.40
N PRO A 153 -0.26 2.48 -17.32
CA PRO A 153 1.11 2.29 -16.87
C PRO A 153 1.33 0.79 -16.68
N SER A 154 2.47 0.28 -17.17
CA SER A 154 2.89 -1.08 -16.84
C SER A 154 2.89 -1.20 -15.33
N LEU A 155 2.35 -2.33 -14.84
CA LEU A 155 2.16 -2.65 -13.43
C LEU A 155 3.34 -2.14 -12.57
N THR A 156 3.15 -0.96 -11.99
CA THR A 156 4.01 -0.42 -10.93
C THR A 156 3.40 -0.84 -9.61
N LYS A 157 4.21 -0.92 -8.55
CA LYS A 157 3.94 -1.53 -7.23
C LYS A 157 2.62 -1.14 -6.51
N PHE A 158 1.82 -0.22 -7.07
CA PHE A 158 0.52 0.23 -6.56
C PHE A 158 -0.65 -0.03 -7.52
N GLY A 159 -0.42 -0.70 -8.65
CA GLY A 159 -1.43 -1.06 -9.63
C GLY A 159 -2.09 -2.37 -9.28
N GLN A 160 -3.19 -2.28 -8.50
CA GLN A 160 -4.17 -3.33 -8.20
C GLN A 160 -3.74 -4.76 -8.61
N THR A 161 -2.97 -5.40 -7.74
CA THR A 161 -2.96 -6.86 -7.62
C THR A 161 -4.42 -7.32 -7.66
N SER A 162 -4.78 -8.23 -8.59
CA SER A 162 -6.13 -8.80 -8.64
C SER A 162 -6.53 -9.24 -7.23
N ARG A 163 -7.79 -9.05 -6.83
CA ARG A 163 -8.28 -9.49 -5.50
C ARG A 163 -7.87 -10.95 -5.23
N ALA A 164 -7.87 -11.79 -6.25
CA ALA A 164 -7.43 -13.19 -6.16
C ALA A 164 -5.94 -13.32 -5.78
N GLN A 165 -5.08 -12.47 -6.31
CA GLN A 165 -3.65 -12.49 -6.02
C GLN A 165 -3.37 -11.92 -4.61
N LEU A 166 -4.09 -10.86 -4.18
CA LEU A 166 -4.00 -10.39 -2.79
C LEU A 166 -4.44 -11.44 -1.77
N ILE A 167 -5.45 -12.25 -2.11
CA ILE A 167 -5.89 -13.35 -1.27
C ILE A 167 -4.79 -14.41 -1.18
N LYS A 168 -4.18 -14.79 -2.31
CA LYS A 168 -3.06 -15.74 -2.33
C LYS A 168 -1.86 -15.25 -1.51
N ASP A 169 -1.43 -14.02 -1.75
CA ASP A 169 -0.29 -13.43 -1.03
C ASP A 169 -0.57 -13.35 0.49
N ALA A 170 -1.83 -13.06 0.87
CA ALA A 170 -2.24 -13.03 2.28
C ALA A 170 -2.34 -14.44 2.91
N GLU A 171 -2.68 -15.46 2.13
CA GLU A 171 -2.72 -16.86 2.56
C GLU A 171 -1.30 -17.40 2.74
N GLU A 172 -0.40 -17.15 1.79
CA GLU A 172 1.03 -17.51 1.88
C GLU A 172 1.69 -16.85 3.09
N ALA A 173 1.45 -15.56 3.33
CA ALA A 173 1.98 -14.88 4.52
C ALA A 173 1.43 -15.46 5.85
N ARG A 174 0.19 -15.96 5.86
CA ARG A 174 -0.39 -16.64 7.03
C ARG A 174 0.23 -18.01 7.25
N GLU A 175 0.50 -18.75 6.18
CA GLU A 175 1.18 -20.04 6.25
C GLU A 175 2.62 -19.87 6.74
N GLU A 176 3.35 -18.87 6.26
CA GLU A 176 4.71 -18.57 6.72
C GLU A 176 4.74 -18.19 8.20
N THR A 177 3.82 -17.33 8.65
CA THR A 177 3.77 -16.91 10.05
C THR A 177 3.39 -18.07 10.98
N THR A 178 2.42 -18.90 10.61
CA THR A 178 2.06 -20.09 11.41
C THR A 178 3.17 -21.14 11.44
N ALA A 179 3.89 -21.35 10.33
CA ALA A 179 5.03 -22.24 10.28
C ALA A 179 6.19 -21.71 11.13
N ALA A 180 6.47 -20.41 11.10
CA ALA A 180 7.48 -19.77 11.94
C ALA A 180 7.11 -19.88 13.43
N GLN A 181 5.83 -19.68 13.77
CA GLN A 181 5.33 -19.83 15.15
C GLN A 181 5.58 -21.24 15.69
N LYS A 182 5.22 -22.27 14.91
CA LYS A 182 5.44 -23.68 15.28
C LYS A 182 6.92 -23.99 15.50
N ARG A 183 7.80 -23.51 14.61
CA ARG A 183 9.25 -23.69 14.77
C ARG A 183 9.78 -23.01 16.04
N CYS A 184 9.27 -21.84 16.38
CA CYS A 184 9.61 -21.17 17.64
C CYS A 184 9.13 -21.96 18.87
N ASP A 185 7.90 -22.49 18.83
CA ASP A 185 7.33 -23.28 19.92
C ASP A 185 8.09 -24.60 20.12
N GLU A 186 8.42 -25.30 19.04
CA GLU A 186 9.25 -26.52 19.07
C GLU A 186 10.64 -26.24 19.65
N ALA A 187 11.30 -25.16 19.19
CA ALA A 187 12.60 -24.76 19.71
C ALA A 187 12.56 -24.37 21.21
N LEU A 188 11.45 -23.77 21.68
CA LEU A 188 11.26 -23.47 23.10
C LEU A 188 11.13 -24.75 23.94
N VAL A 189 10.40 -25.75 23.44
CA VAL A 189 10.25 -27.05 24.13
C VAL A 189 11.59 -27.77 24.20
N GLU A 190 12.35 -27.81 23.11
CA GLU A 190 13.69 -28.42 23.09
C GLU A 190 14.65 -27.72 24.05
N ALA A 191 14.67 -26.37 24.05
CA ALA A 191 15.51 -25.60 24.97
C ALA A 191 15.12 -25.85 26.45
N ALA A 192 13.84 -26.00 26.75
CA ALA A 192 13.36 -26.32 28.09
C ALA A 192 13.78 -27.73 28.54
N LEU A 193 13.72 -28.71 27.64
CA LEU A 193 14.18 -30.08 27.92
C LEU A 193 15.70 -30.13 28.12
N ALA A 194 16.46 -29.44 27.28
CA ALA A 194 17.91 -29.33 27.41
C ALA A 194 18.30 -28.72 28.77
N ARG A 195 17.61 -27.66 29.21
CA ARG A 195 17.81 -27.07 30.55
C ARG A 195 17.59 -28.06 31.68
N LYS A 196 16.46 -28.78 31.67
CA LYS A 196 16.20 -29.81 32.70
C LYS A 196 17.26 -30.90 32.73
N ASN A 197 17.71 -31.35 31.57
CA ASN A 197 18.78 -32.36 31.49
C ASN A 197 20.11 -31.82 32.05
N THR A 198 20.46 -30.56 31.75
CA THR A 198 21.68 -29.95 32.32
C THR A 198 21.60 -29.75 33.83
N GLU A 199 20.43 -29.42 34.37
CA GLU A 199 20.19 -29.29 35.81
C GLU A 199 20.36 -30.65 36.52
N GLN A 200 19.75 -31.71 35.98
CA GLN A 200 19.92 -33.06 36.49
C GLN A 200 21.38 -33.52 36.44
N LEU A 201 22.09 -33.23 35.34
CA LEU A 201 23.51 -33.54 35.24
C LEU A 201 24.32 -32.79 36.31
N ALA A 202 24.04 -31.51 36.53
CA ALA A 202 24.70 -30.71 37.56
C ALA A 202 24.46 -31.27 38.98
N GLU A 203 23.23 -31.70 39.29
CA GLU A 203 22.91 -32.35 40.56
C GLU A 203 23.66 -33.68 40.75
N THR A 204 23.73 -34.51 39.71
CA THR A 204 24.48 -35.78 39.78
C THR A 204 25.97 -35.53 39.99
N VAL A 205 26.56 -34.54 39.31
CA VAL A 205 27.96 -34.14 39.49
C VAL A 205 28.20 -33.61 40.90
N ALA A 206 27.32 -32.77 41.44
CA ALA A 206 27.43 -32.27 42.81
C ALA A 206 27.34 -33.41 43.84
N ASN A 207 26.45 -34.37 43.63
CA ASN A 207 26.33 -35.54 44.49
C ASN A 207 27.59 -36.42 44.43
N MET A 208 28.11 -36.72 43.23
CA MET A 208 29.38 -37.45 43.06
C MET A 208 30.56 -36.73 43.72
N GLN A 209 30.65 -35.41 43.58
CA GLN A 209 31.68 -34.62 44.26
C GLN A 209 31.56 -34.72 45.79
N SER A 210 30.34 -34.70 46.34
CA SER A 210 30.13 -34.87 47.78
C SER A 210 30.53 -36.26 48.26
N GLN A 211 30.24 -37.32 47.49
CA GLN A 211 30.67 -38.69 47.79
C GLN A 211 32.19 -38.85 47.74
N LEU A 212 32.84 -38.29 46.72
CA LEU A 212 34.31 -38.28 46.62
C LEU A 212 34.94 -37.55 47.80
N ASN A 213 34.43 -36.36 48.15
CA ASN A 213 34.90 -35.61 49.30
C ASN A 213 34.72 -36.38 50.61
N PHE A 214 33.60 -37.08 50.78
CA PHE A 214 33.36 -37.95 51.94
C PHE A 214 34.38 -39.10 52.03
N LEU A 215 34.66 -39.79 50.92
CA LEU A 215 35.66 -40.87 50.88
C LEU A 215 37.08 -40.35 51.14
N LEU A 216 37.44 -39.20 50.58
CA LEU A 216 38.72 -38.53 50.86
C LEU A 216 38.85 -38.19 52.36
N GLN A 217 37.76 -37.78 53.01
CA GLN A 217 37.73 -37.47 54.44
C GLN A 217 37.82 -38.72 55.33
N GLN A 218 37.26 -39.85 54.89
CA GLN A 218 37.41 -41.14 55.59
C GLN A 218 38.83 -41.69 55.50
N ASN A 219 39.48 -41.58 54.33
CA ASN A 219 40.87 -42.00 54.16
C ASN A 219 41.86 -41.09 54.91
N GLY A 220 41.56 -39.80 55.06
CA GLY A 220 42.38 -38.87 55.86
C GLY A 220 42.34 -39.11 57.37
N ARG A 221 41.33 -39.84 57.91
CA ARG A 221 41.24 -40.17 59.34
C ARG A 221 41.88 -41.52 59.72
N ASN A 222 42.26 -42.35 58.74
CA ASN A 222 42.78 -43.71 58.95
C ASN A 222 44.26 -43.89 58.53
N MET A 223 45.02 -42.80 58.37
CA MET A 223 46.48 -42.91 58.27
C MET A 223 47.07 -43.19 59.66
N PRO A 224 47.66 -44.37 59.93
CA PRO A 224 48.43 -44.56 61.14
C PRO A 224 49.62 -43.60 61.09
N SER A 225 49.78 -42.77 62.13
CA SER A 225 51.00 -41.98 62.29
C SER A 225 52.15 -42.95 62.54
N ASN A 226 52.86 -43.36 61.48
CA ASN A 226 54.20 -43.87 61.67
C ASN A 226 55.11 -43.49 60.52
N ASN A 227 56.11 -42.70 60.92
CA ASN A 227 57.41 -42.49 60.29
C ASN A 227 57.41 -41.78 58.93
N ALA A 228 57.18 -40.47 59.02
CA ALA A 228 57.72 -39.50 58.07
C ALA A 228 59.25 -39.40 58.25
N SER A 229 60.03 -40.26 57.60
CA SER A 229 61.48 -40.03 57.46
C SER A 229 62.20 -40.82 56.36
N GLU A 230 61.59 -41.23 55.24
CA GLU A 230 62.38 -41.90 54.17
C GLU A 230 62.14 -41.50 52.70
N TYR A 231 61.19 -40.62 52.36
CA TYR A 231 60.93 -40.31 50.94
C TYR A 231 61.25 -38.87 50.51
N LEU A 232 62.34 -38.30 51.04
CA LEU A 232 62.95 -37.08 50.45
C LEU A 232 64.10 -37.39 49.48
N PHE A 233 64.29 -38.65 49.08
CA PHE A 233 65.39 -39.04 48.19
C PHE A 233 65.01 -39.35 46.72
N LEU A 234 63.74 -39.24 46.33
CA LEU A 234 63.29 -39.65 44.98
C LEU A 234 62.52 -38.60 44.17
N THR A 235 62.46 -37.34 44.63
CA THR A 235 61.95 -36.22 43.80
C THR A 235 63.01 -35.52 42.97
N PHE A 236 64.30 -35.89 43.12
CA PHE A 236 65.40 -35.30 42.35
C PHE A 236 65.67 -35.97 40.99
N PHE A 237 64.99 -37.08 40.64
CA PHE A 237 65.38 -37.88 39.46
C PHE A 237 64.39 -37.91 38.29
N ILE A 238 63.24 -37.22 38.35
CA ILE A 238 62.22 -37.28 37.27
C ILE A 238 62.01 -35.92 36.56
N PHE A 239 62.74 -34.86 36.91
CA PHE A 239 62.67 -33.57 36.20
C PHE A 239 63.65 -33.43 35.02
N THR A 240 64.39 -34.49 34.69
CA THR A 240 65.25 -34.54 33.50
C THR A 240 64.87 -35.74 32.66
N PHE A 241 63.77 -35.66 31.90
CA PHE A 241 63.64 -36.31 30.59
C PHE A 241 62.29 -35.91 29.96
N ILE A 242 62.36 -35.44 28.71
CA ILE A 242 61.27 -35.26 27.71
C ILE A 242 60.50 -33.92 27.89
N ASP A 243 60.70 -32.81 27.16
CA ASP A 243 61.32 -32.45 25.87
C ASP A 243 61.41 -33.55 24.81
N PHE A 244 60.25 -33.87 24.21
CA PHE A 244 60.06 -33.97 22.75
C PHE A 244 58.57 -34.05 22.39
#